data_AF-A0A2V7GM69-F1
#
_entry.id   AF-A0A2V7GM69-F1
#
_cell.length_a   1.000
_cell.length_b   1.000
_cell.length_c   1.000
_cell.angle_alpha   90.00
_cell.angle_beta   90.00
_cell.angle_gamma   90.00
#
_symmetry.space_group_name_H-M   'P 1'
#
loop_
_entity.id
_entity.type
_entity.pdbx_description
1 polymer ?
#
loop_
_entity_poly.entity_id
_entity_poly.type
_entity_poly.pdbx_seq_one_letter_code
_entity_poly.pdbx_strand_id
1 'polypeptide(L)'
;AQGGWANGDATFVGSNPPDEAVITYYQRRRHIFGDLKIEVFDQAGKLVATVPSSKRRGLSRVTWSMRVKAPTVPPAASVAFGAAFGARVLPGTYTVKMSKDRDVFTTQLQVLPDPRVKHTLADRQAQFALAQKLSSMLGDMTFAVDRINGVRQGLEDRIAKLSPGDSLAARLGAASVAVDELRRKIVATKEGGMITGEERLRENLADLYGYIVFYEGRPSQAQVDRTDAIGRELADVVGDFDAWTARELTGLNAALTARHVDSIRLLTRGEWEAGSAKGASAQD
;
A
#
# COMPACT_ATOMS: atom_id res chain seq x y z
N ALA A 1 40.21 6.54 13.14
CA ALA A 1 40.18 5.31 13.95
C ALA A 1 38.89 5.29 14.76
N GLN A 2 37.92 4.45 14.41
CA GLN A 2 36.77 4.18 15.27
C GLN A 2 37.20 3.10 16.27
N GLY A 3 37.27 3.44 17.55
CA GLY A 3 37.65 2.50 18.60
C GLY A 3 36.57 1.43 18.75
N GLY A 4 36.91 0.20 18.39
CA GLY A 4 36.03 -0.96 18.55
C GLY A 4 35.75 -1.26 20.02
N TRP A 5 34.51 -1.62 20.32
CA TRP A 5 34.10 -2.13 21.62
C TRP A 5 34.72 -3.50 21.88
N ALA A 6 35.11 -3.77 23.12
CA ALA A 6 35.67 -5.05 23.54
C ALA A 6 34.60 -6.17 23.52
N ASN A 7 34.37 -6.77 22.35
CA ASN A 7 33.58 -7.98 22.20
C ASN A 7 34.56 -9.15 21.97
N GLY A 8 35.02 -9.76 23.06
CA GLY A 8 35.73 -11.04 23.02
C GLY A 8 34.77 -12.23 23.13
N ASP A 9 35.31 -13.44 23.05
CA ASP A 9 34.63 -14.75 23.00
C ASP A 9 33.76 -15.10 24.25
N ALA A 10 33.64 -14.17 25.21
CA ALA A 10 33.00 -14.34 26.50
C ALA A 10 31.68 -13.55 26.67
N THR A 11 31.23 -12.79 25.68
CA THR A 11 29.94 -12.08 25.73
C THR A 11 28.87 -12.80 24.91
N PHE A 12 27.98 -13.52 25.60
CA PHE A 12 26.74 -14.02 25.00
C PHE A 12 25.62 -13.01 25.23
N VAL A 13 25.16 -12.36 24.15
CA VAL A 13 23.95 -11.53 24.18
C VAL A 13 22.84 -12.33 23.49
N GLY A 14 21.89 -12.83 24.28
CA GLY A 14 20.69 -13.47 23.76
C GLY A 14 19.78 -12.45 23.06
N SER A 15 19.11 -12.86 21.99
CA SER A 15 18.13 -12.00 21.32
C SER A 15 16.94 -11.70 22.23
N ASN A 16 16.42 -10.47 22.15
CA ASN A 16 15.14 -10.15 22.76
C ASN A 16 14.04 -11.06 22.19
N PRO A 17 13.02 -11.42 22.99
CA PRO A 17 11.86 -12.12 22.47
C PRO A 17 11.19 -11.29 21.36
N PRO A 18 10.59 -11.94 20.34
CA PRO A 18 9.92 -11.23 19.26
C PRO A 18 8.74 -10.44 19.82
N ASP A 19 8.47 -9.27 19.25
CA ASP A 19 7.28 -8.45 19.53
C ASP A 19 6.06 -8.89 18.69
N GLU A 20 6.18 -10.04 18.03
CA GLU A 20 5.19 -10.63 17.13
C GLU A 20 4.45 -11.80 17.80
N ALA A 21 3.23 -12.07 17.34
CA ALA A 21 2.48 -13.23 17.80
C ALA A 21 3.10 -14.51 17.24
N VAL A 22 3.53 -15.41 18.14
CA VAL A 22 4.21 -16.64 17.79
C VAL A 22 3.20 -17.78 17.59
N ILE A 23 3.06 -18.27 16.37
CA ILE A 23 2.19 -19.39 16.02
C ILE A 23 3.06 -20.65 15.88
N THR A 24 2.82 -21.65 16.73
CA THR A 24 3.53 -22.92 16.70
C THR A 24 2.60 -24.03 16.23
N TYR A 25 3.05 -24.82 15.25
CA TYR A 25 2.30 -25.97 14.76
C TYR A 25 3.23 -27.15 14.50
N TYR A 26 2.65 -28.34 14.49
CA TYR A 26 3.37 -29.60 14.28
C TYR A 26 2.93 -30.27 12.98
N GLN A 27 3.91 -30.74 12.21
CA GLN A 27 3.67 -31.54 11.02
C GLN A 27 4.31 -32.92 11.17
N ARG A 28 3.46 -33.96 11.21
CA ARG A 28 3.94 -35.35 11.27
C ARG A 28 4.76 -35.76 10.05
N ARG A 29 4.42 -35.23 8.87
CA ARG A 29 5.13 -35.46 7.61
C ARG A 29 5.40 -34.13 6.93
N ARG A 30 6.45 -34.07 6.12
CA ARG A 30 6.75 -32.90 5.28
C ARG A 30 5.56 -32.63 4.35
N HIS A 31 5.18 -31.37 4.21
CA HIS A 31 4.19 -30.96 3.21
C HIS A 31 4.88 -30.89 1.84
N ILE A 32 4.45 -31.70 0.88
CA ILE A 32 5.10 -31.80 -0.44
C ILE A 32 4.15 -31.33 -1.55
N PHE A 33 2.85 -31.63 -1.42
CA PHE A 33 1.84 -31.33 -2.43
C PHE A 33 0.68 -30.56 -1.80
N GLY A 34 0.07 -29.70 -2.60
CA GLY A 34 -1.11 -28.93 -2.21
C GLY A 34 -0.80 -27.69 -1.36
N ASP A 35 -1.86 -27.01 -0.94
CA ASP A 35 -1.79 -25.74 -0.25
C ASP A 35 -1.59 -25.93 1.26
N LEU A 36 -0.69 -25.12 1.82
CA LEU A 36 -0.54 -24.94 3.25
C LEU A 36 -0.57 -23.44 3.55
N LYS A 37 -1.68 -22.97 4.12
CA LYS A 37 -1.92 -21.55 4.37
C LYS A 37 -2.27 -21.35 5.84
N ILE A 38 -1.73 -20.30 6.43
CA ILE A 38 -2.08 -19.86 7.77
C ILE A 38 -2.68 -18.46 7.63
N GLU A 39 -3.92 -18.31 8.06
CA GLU A 39 -4.71 -17.11 7.95
C GLU A 39 -5.14 -16.66 9.34
N VAL A 40 -5.18 -15.35 9.57
CA VAL A 40 -5.63 -14.75 10.82
C VAL A 40 -6.89 -13.94 10.57
N PHE A 41 -7.95 -14.25 11.31
CA PHE A 41 -9.26 -13.61 11.23
C PHE A 41 -9.54 -12.80 12.50
N ASP A 42 -10.20 -11.65 12.34
CA ASP A 42 -10.67 -10.87 13.48
C ASP A 42 -11.95 -11.46 14.11
N GLN A 43 -12.47 -10.78 15.13
CA GLN A 43 -13.70 -11.16 15.83
C GLN A 43 -14.95 -11.17 14.92
N ALA A 44 -14.92 -10.44 13.81
CA ALA A 44 -15.99 -10.40 12.83
C ALA A 44 -15.83 -11.46 11.72
N GLY A 45 -14.77 -12.28 11.77
CA GLY A 45 -14.46 -13.28 10.76
C GLY A 45 -13.85 -12.70 9.48
N LYS A 46 -13.39 -11.44 9.50
CA LYS A 46 -12.68 -10.83 8.37
C LYS A 46 -11.21 -11.26 8.39
N LEU A 47 -10.69 -11.64 7.22
CA LEU A 47 -9.27 -11.93 7.06
C LEU A 47 -8.43 -10.67 7.29
N VAL A 48 -7.48 -10.76 8.22
CA VAL A 48 -6.59 -9.66 8.60
C VAL A 48 -5.19 -9.83 8.01
N ALA A 49 -4.68 -11.06 8.03
CA ALA A 49 -3.35 -11.36 7.54
C ALA A 49 -3.24 -12.83 7.10
N THR A 50 -2.37 -13.06 6.12
CA THR A 50 -1.87 -14.39 5.77
C THR A 50 -0.43 -14.48 6.25
N VAL A 51 -0.09 -15.54 6.98
CA VAL A 51 1.22 -15.74 7.60
C VAL A 51 2.01 -16.76 6.79
N PRO A 52 3.32 -16.56 6.57
CA PRO A 52 4.16 -17.55 5.90
C PRO A 52 4.04 -18.92 6.57
N SER A 53 3.91 -19.97 5.77
CA SER A 53 3.92 -21.34 6.26
C SER A 53 5.25 -22.02 5.95
N SER A 54 5.64 -22.95 6.81
CA SER A 54 6.82 -23.82 6.65
C SER A 54 6.31 -25.20 6.27
N LYS A 55 6.84 -25.76 5.20
CA LYS A 55 6.49 -27.10 4.72
C LYS A 55 7.29 -28.22 5.43
N ARG A 56 8.16 -27.87 6.39
CA ARG A 56 9.09 -28.80 7.04
C ARG A 56 8.36 -29.75 8.00
N ARG A 57 8.81 -31.01 8.05
CA ARG A 57 8.38 -31.98 9.07
C ARG A 57 8.84 -31.51 10.46
N GLY A 58 8.02 -31.75 11.48
CA GLY A 58 8.32 -31.44 12.87
C GLY A 58 7.59 -30.19 13.36
N LEU A 59 8.10 -29.60 14.44
CA LEU A 59 7.61 -28.32 14.94
C LEU A 59 8.08 -27.20 14.02
N SER A 60 7.16 -26.33 13.64
CA SER A 60 7.43 -25.08 12.95
C SER A 60 6.86 -23.93 13.75
N ARG A 61 7.60 -22.82 13.78
CA ARG A 61 7.22 -21.59 14.44
C ARG A 61 7.24 -20.49 13.39
N VAL A 62 6.12 -19.79 13.28
CA VAL A 62 5.96 -18.65 12.38
C VAL A 62 5.42 -17.50 13.21
N THR A 63 5.63 -16.28 12.73
CA THR A 63 5.26 -15.08 13.47
C THR A 63 4.30 -14.24 12.67
N TRP A 64 3.39 -13.58 13.37
CA TRP A 64 2.51 -12.56 12.81
C TRP A 64 2.75 -11.24 13.52
N SER A 65 3.08 -10.20 12.75
CA SER A 65 3.37 -8.86 13.26
C SER A 65 2.21 -8.15 13.95
N MET A 66 1.03 -8.78 14.02
CA MET A 66 -0.21 -8.20 14.57
C MET A 66 -0.58 -6.90 13.87
N ARG A 67 -0.25 -6.78 12.59
CA ARG A 67 -0.59 -5.65 11.73
C ARG A 67 -1.52 -6.11 10.63
N VAL A 68 -2.38 -5.19 10.22
CA VAL A 68 -3.11 -5.30 8.94
C VAL A 68 -2.12 -5.18 7.78
N LYS A 69 -2.56 -5.46 6.56
CA LYS A 69 -1.77 -5.22 5.35
C LYS A 69 -1.33 -3.74 5.27
N ALA A 70 -0.09 -3.50 4.88
CA ALA A 70 0.39 -2.15 4.60
C ALA A 70 -0.42 -1.49 3.47
N PRO A 71 -0.62 -0.16 3.52
CA PRO A 71 -1.29 0.56 2.44
C PRO A 71 -0.54 0.39 1.11
N THR A 72 -1.30 0.41 0.01
CA THR A 72 -0.70 0.57 -1.32
C THR A 72 -0.35 2.03 -1.52
N VAL A 73 0.88 2.29 -1.98
CA VAL A 73 1.40 3.64 -2.23
C VAL A 73 1.88 3.77 -3.68
N PRO A 74 1.69 4.94 -4.32
CA PRO A 74 2.16 5.10 -5.68
C PRO A 74 3.69 5.08 -5.71
N PRO A 75 4.30 4.40 -6.70
CA PRO A 75 5.73 4.48 -6.94
C PRO A 75 6.17 5.93 -7.17
N ALA A 76 7.27 6.33 -6.53
CA ALA A 76 7.89 7.64 -6.71
C ALA A 76 9.40 7.55 -6.53
N ALA A 77 10.11 8.65 -6.76
CA ALA A 77 11.57 8.71 -6.60
C ALA A 77 12.04 8.55 -5.14
N SER A 78 11.15 8.69 -4.15
CA SER A 78 11.44 8.49 -2.73
C SER A 78 10.63 7.34 -2.11
N VAL A 79 11.26 6.61 -1.21
CA VAL A 79 10.62 5.53 -0.44
C VAL A 79 9.66 6.13 0.59
N ALA A 80 8.40 5.68 0.60
CA ALA A 80 7.40 6.10 1.58
C ALA A 80 7.52 5.27 2.87
N PHE A 81 8.56 5.52 3.67
CA PHE A 81 8.81 4.74 4.90
C PHE A 81 7.64 4.77 5.89
N GLY A 82 6.93 5.91 6.00
CA GLY A 82 5.75 6.02 6.86
C GLY A 82 4.64 5.02 6.52
N ALA A 83 4.54 4.62 5.25
CA ALA A 83 3.55 3.68 4.73
C ALA A 83 4.07 2.22 4.60
N ALA A 84 5.30 1.95 5.06
CA ALA A 84 5.91 0.62 4.93
C ALA A 84 5.22 -0.46 5.79
N PHE A 85 4.45 -0.06 6.80
CA PHE A 85 3.80 -0.97 7.74
C PHE A 85 2.30 -0.71 7.85
N GLY A 86 1.52 -1.77 8.03
CA GLY A 86 0.12 -1.65 8.41
C GLY A 86 -0.06 -1.18 9.86
N ALA A 87 -1.22 -0.60 10.15
CA ALA A 87 -1.65 -0.33 11.52
C ALA A 87 -1.67 -1.63 12.35
N ARG A 88 -1.21 -1.55 13.60
CA ARG A 88 -1.41 -2.66 14.55
C ARG A 88 -2.90 -2.87 14.78
N VAL A 89 -3.30 -4.12 14.84
CA VAL A 89 -4.69 -4.51 15.09
C VAL A 89 -5.12 -4.10 16.50
N LEU A 90 -6.43 -3.99 16.71
CA LEU A 90 -6.95 -3.67 18.05
C LEU A 90 -6.81 -4.88 18.98
N PRO A 91 -6.61 -4.66 20.29
CA PRO A 91 -6.69 -5.73 21.28
C PRO A 91 -8.02 -6.47 21.17
N GLY A 92 -7.97 -7.80 21.26
CA GLY A 92 -9.13 -8.64 21.02
C GLY A 92 -8.75 -10.09 20.75
N THR A 93 -9.77 -10.87 20.41
CA THR A 93 -9.63 -12.31 20.12
C THR A 93 -9.60 -12.52 18.62
N TYR A 94 -8.55 -13.14 18.12
CA TYR A 94 -8.34 -13.46 16.71
C TYR A 94 -8.35 -14.97 16.51
N THR A 95 -8.90 -15.42 15.39
CA THR A 95 -8.87 -16.84 15.02
C THR A 95 -7.73 -17.08 14.05
N VAL A 96 -6.77 -17.92 14.44
CA VAL A 96 -5.74 -18.43 13.54
C VAL A 96 -6.27 -19.72 12.91
N LYS A 97 -6.37 -19.73 11.58
CA LYS A 97 -6.82 -20.86 10.78
C LYS A 97 -5.67 -21.37 9.92
N MET A 98 -5.27 -22.61 10.11
CA MET A 98 -4.34 -23.31 9.24
C MET A 98 -5.13 -24.24 8.33
N SER A 99 -5.08 -23.98 7.03
CA SER A 99 -5.64 -24.85 6.00
C SER A 99 -4.51 -25.68 5.38
N LYS A 100 -4.66 -27.00 5.43
CA LYS A 100 -3.74 -27.96 4.80
C LYS A 100 -4.55 -28.91 3.93
N ASP A 101 -4.48 -28.73 2.63
CA ASP A 101 -5.33 -29.44 1.68
C ASP A 101 -6.82 -29.29 2.02
N ARG A 102 -7.47 -30.33 2.55
CA ARG A 102 -8.88 -30.32 2.99
C ARG A 102 -9.02 -30.16 4.50
N ASP A 103 -7.94 -30.34 5.26
CA ASP A 103 -7.97 -30.27 6.71
C ASP A 103 -7.85 -28.80 7.16
N VAL A 104 -8.68 -28.42 8.12
CA VAL A 104 -8.70 -27.08 8.71
C VAL A 104 -8.48 -27.20 10.21
N PHE A 105 -7.47 -26.48 10.70
CA PHE A 105 -7.14 -26.39 12.11
C PHE A 105 -7.33 -24.95 12.57
N THR A 106 -8.00 -24.75 13.70
CA THR A 106 -8.28 -23.43 14.24
C THR A 106 -7.79 -23.32 15.68
N THR A 107 -7.22 -22.17 16.02
CA THR A 107 -6.93 -21.82 17.41
C THR A 107 -7.25 -20.35 17.66
N GLN A 108 -7.50 -20.00 18.92
CA GLN A 108 -7.75 -18.63 19.33
C GLN A 108 -6.44 -17.98 19.79
N LEU A 109 -6.21 -16.76 19.35
CA LEU A 109 -5.08 -15.92 19.70
C LEU A 109 -5.63 -14.64 20.35
N GLN A 110 -5.23 -14.38 21.59
CA GLN A 110 -5.65 -13.17 22.30
C GLN A 110 -4.57 -12.09 22.18
N VAL A 111 -4.90 -10.98 21.52
CA VAL A 111 -4.06 -9.79 21.47
C VAL A 111 -4.43 -8.90 22.65
N LEU A 112 -3.48 -8.69 23.56
CA LEU A 112 -3.67 -7.91 24.77
C LEU A 112 -3.16 -6.48 24.59
N PRO A 113 -3.75 -5.49 25.30
CA PRO A 113 -3.16 -4.16 25.38
C PRO A 113 -1.81 -4.22 26.12
N ASP A 114 -0.85 -3.37 25.74
CA ASP A 114 0.41 -3.25 26.49
C ASP A 114 0.13 -2.64 27.87
N PRO A 115 0.40 -3.34 28.98
CA PRO A 115 0.12 -2.85 30.34
C PRO A 115 0.94 -1.62 30.73
N ARG A 116 2.01 -1.29 29.99
CA ARG A 116 2.85 -0.11 30.24
C ARG A 116 2.26 1.17 29.66
N VAL A 117 1.32 1.04 28.73
CA VAL A 117 0.72 2.14 27.99
C VAL A 117 -0.54 2.61 28.69
N LYS A 118 -0.71 3.93 28.85
CA LYS A 118 -1.87 4.53 29.54
C LYS A 118 -3.02 4.91 28.60
N HIS A 119 -2.90 4.61 27.32
CA HIS A 119 -3.92 4.91 26.32
C HIS A 119 -5.12 3.99 26.49
N THR A 120 -6.32 4.55 26.36
CA THR A 120 -7.56 3.78 26.49
C THR A 120 -7.84 2.98 25.22
N LEU A 121 -8.72 1.98 25.31
CA LEU A 121 -9.21 1.27 24.12
C LEU A 121 -9.87 2.22 23.12
N ALA A 122 -10.58 3.26 23.60
CA ALA A 122 -11.20 4.26 22.75
C ALA A 122 -10.16 5.10 21.98
N ASP A 123 -9.03 5.43 22.61
CA ASP A 123 -7.92 6.13 21.94
C ASP A 123 -7.32 5.26 20.83
N ARG A 124 -7.09 3.96 21.12
CA ARG A 124 -6.63 2.98 20.12
C ARG A 124 -7.61 2.82 18.96
N GLN A 125 -8.91 2.79 19.24
CA GLN A 125 -9.95 2.73 18.21
C GLN A 125 -9.95 3.97 17.32
N ALA A 126 -9.84 5.16 17.90
CA ALA A 126 -9.75 6.41 17.15
C ALA A 126 -8.49 6.45 16.26
N GLN A 127 -7.35 6.03 16.81
CA GLN A 127 -6.09 5.90 16.08
C GLN A 127 -6.21 4.93 14.91
N PHE A 128 -6.73 3.73 15.16
CA PHE A 128 -6.90 2.70 14.13
C PHE A 128 -7.86 3.17 13.04
N ALA A 129 -8.97 3.80 13.40
CA ALA A 129 -9.93 4.34 12.43
C ALA A 129 -9.29 5.40 11.52
N LEU A 130 -8.51 6.33 12.08
CA LEU A 130 -7.80 7.32 11.28
C LEU A 130 -6.73 6.68 10.38
N ALA A 131 -5.99 5.69 10.90
CA ALA A 131 -5.02 4.95 10.12
C ALA A 131 -5.65 4.20 8.93
N GLN A 132 -6.83 3.59 9.13
CA GLN A 132 -7.57 2.94 8.04
C GLN A 132 -8.05 3.96 7.00
N LYS A 133 -8.54 5.14 7.43
CA LYS A 133 -8.91 6.24 6.52
C LYS A 133 -7.73 6.70 5.67
N LEU A 134 -6.58 6.95 6.29
CA LEU A 134 -5.34 7.35 5.60
C LEU A 134 -4.83 6.25 4.66
N SER A 135 -4.90 4.98 5.07
CA SER A 135 -4.54 3.82 4.24
C SER A 135 -5.41 3.73 2.98
N SER A 136 -6.73 3.90 3.12
CA SER A 136 -7.65 3.97 1.98
C SER A 136 -7.30 5.12 1.05
N MET A 137 -7.00 6.30 1.60
CA MET A 137 -6.63 7.49 0.83
C MET A 137 -5.33 7.29 0.05
N LEU A 138 -4.33 6.58 0.59
CA LEU A 138 -3.12 6.18 -0.13
C LEU A 138 -3.44 5.22 -1.30
N GLY A 139 -4.38 4.30 -1.10
CA GLY A 139 -4.89 3.44 -2.17
C GLY A 139 -5.59 4.22 -3.28
N ASP A 140 -6.46 5.17 -2.92
CA ASP A 140 -7.15 6.03 -3.87
C ASP A 140 -6.19 6.94 -4.64
N MET A 141 -5.17 7.46 -3.96
CA MET A 141 -4.08 8.23 -4.56
C MET A 141 -3.29 7.36 -5.55
N THR A 142 -2.98 6.12 -5.19
CA THR A 142 -2.27 5.19 -6.09
C THR A 142 -3.09 4.95 -7.35
N PHE A 143 -4.38 4.64 -7.19
CA PHE A 143 -5.28 4.44 -8.31
C PHE A 143 -5.37 5.69 -9.22
N ALA A 144 -5.45 6.89 -8.65
CA ALA A 144 -5.44 8.13 -9.43
C ALA A 144 -4.15 8.30 -10.26
N VAL A 145 -2.99 8.07 -9.64
CA VAL A 145 -1.69 8.15 -10.32
C VAL A 145 -1.59 7.10 -11.44
N ASP A 146 -2.07 5.88 -11.22
CA ASP A 146 -2.05 4.82 -12.23
C ASP A 146 -2.98 5.13 -13.40
N ARG A 147 -4.16 5.73 -13.15
CA ARG A 147 -5.04 6.23 -14.23
C ARG A 147 -4.35 7.29 -15.07
N ILE A 148 -3.72 8.27 -14.41
CA ILE A 148 -2.99 9.35 -15.05
C ILE A 148 -1.83 8.79 -15.90
N ASN A 149 -1.03 7.88 -15.34
CA ASN A 149 0.05 7.22 -16.05
C ASN A 149 -0.44 6.40 -17.24
N GLY A 150 -1.55 5.67 -17.09
CA GLY A 150 -2.15 4.90 -18.17
C GLY A 150 -2.58 5.76 -19.36
N VAL A 151 -3.15 6.95 -19.09
CA VAL A 151 -3.48 7.93 -20.14
C VAL A 151 -2.20 8.48 -20.78
N ARG A 152 -1.21 8.89 -19.98
CA ARG A 152 0.06 9.43 -20.47
C ARG A 152 0.77 8.44 -21.41
N GLN A 153 0.94 7.20 -20.96
CA GLN A 153 1.51 6.13 -21.78
C GLN A 153 0.67 5.88 -23.03
N GLY A 154 -0.65 5.87 -22.88
CA GLY A 154 -1.56 5.69 -24.00
C GLY A 154 -1.46 6.79 -25.05
N LEU A 155 -1.17 8.03 -24.66
CA LEU A 155 -0.91 9.14 -25.59
C LEU A 155 0.43 8.96 -26.30
N GLU A 156 1.49 8.62 -25.57
CA GLU A 156 2.83 8.39 -26.11
C GLU A 156 2.87 7.23 -27.12
N ASP A 157 2.22 6.11 -26.80
CA ASP A 157 2.10 4.96 -27.69
C ASP A 157 1.39 5.31 -29.00
N ARG A 158 0.44 6.26 -28.96
CA ARG A 158 -0.32 6.72 -30.13
C ARG A 158 0.51 7.68 -30.97
N ILE A 159 1.27 8.58 -30.34
CA ILE A 159 2.22 9.47 -31.02
C ILE A 159 3.21 8.65 -31.85
N ALA A 160 3.73 7.55 -31.31
CA ALA A 160 4.68 6.66 -31.99
C ALA A 160 4.10 5.97 -33.25
N LYS A 161 2.77 5.89 -33.37
CA LYS A 161 2.07 5.32 -34.54
C LYS A 161 1.74 6.36 -35.62
N LEU A 162 1.96 7.65 -35.36
CA LEU A 162 1.68 8.75 -36.28
C LEU A 162 2.94 9.17 -37.04
N SER A 163 2.76 9.81 -38.20
CA SER A 163 3.89 10.31 -38.97
C SER A 163 4.60 11.48 -38.28
N PRO A 164 5.92 11.62 -38.41
CA PRO A 164 6.65 12.79 -37.92
C PRO A 164 6.06 14.08 -38.49
N GLY A 165 5.76 15.06 -37.62
CA GLY A 165 5.16 16.34 -38.01
C GLY A 165 3.64 16.35 -38.12
N ASP A 166 2.95 15.25 -37.79
CA ASP A 166 1.48 15.21 -37.74
C ASP A 166 0.95 16.18 -36.65
N SER A 167 -0.03 17.01 -37.02
CA SER A 167 -0.68 17.94 -36.08
C SER A 167 -1.41 17.22 -34.94
N LEU A 168 -1.92 16.00 -35.18
CA LEU A 168 -2.49 15.17 -34.13
C LEU A 168 -1.41 14.69 -33.16
N ALA A 169 -0.22 14.33 -33.63
CA ALA A 169 0.89 13.95 -32.77
C ALA A 169 1.30 15.12 -31.84
N ALA A 170 1.36 16.34 -32.37
CA ALA A 170 1.61 17.54 -31.56
C ALA A 170 0.52 17.76 -30.51
N ARG A 171 -0.76 17.57 -30.87
CA ARG A 171 -1.89 17.69 -29.94
C ARG A 171 -1.86 16.64 -28.83
N LEU A 172 -1.54 15.38 -29.17
CA LEU A 172 -1.37 14.30 -28.18
C LEU A 172 -0.18 14.57 -27.26
N GLY A 173 0.91 15.16 -27.78
CA GLY A 173 2.07 15.58 -26.99
C GLY A 173 1.69 16.64 -25.96
N ALA A 174 0.96 17.69 -26.38
CA ALA A 174 0.45 18.72 -25.47
C ALA A 174 -0.50 18.13 -24.41
N ALA A 175 -1.35 17.19 -24.80
CA ALA A 175 -2.22 16.46 -23.88
C ALA A 175 -1.43 15.64 -22.85
N SER A 176 -0.35 14.98 -23.26
CA SER A 176 0.52 14.21 -22.37
C SER A 176 1.17 15.10 -21.32
N VAL A 177 1.65 16.29 -21.72
CA VAL A 177 2.21 17.30 -20.80
C VAL A 177 1.17 17.78 -19.80
N ALA A 178 -0.04 18.13 -20.25
CA ALA A 178 -1.11 18.61 -19.37
C ALA A 178 -1.52 17.57 -18.31
N VAL A 179 -1.59 16.30 -18.69
CA VAL A 179 -1.87 15.20 -17.75
C VAL A 179 -0.71 14.96 -16.78
N ASP A 180 0.54 15.09 -17.23
CA ASP A 180 1.71 14.97 -16.37
C ASP A 180 1.82 16.10 -15.34
N GLU A 181 1.35 17.31 -15.67
CA GLU A 181 1.24 18.42 -14.72
C GLU A 181 0.30 18.10 -13.55
N LEU A 182 -0.82 17.41 -13.80
CA LEU A 182 -1.71 16.93 -12.75
C LEU A 182 -1.03 15.87 -11.88
N ARG A 183 -0.28 14.95 -12.50
CA ARG A 183 0.51 13.93 -11.78
C ARG A 183 1.52 14.55 -10.82
N ARG A 184 2.20 15.62 -11.24
CA ARG A 184 3.20 16.35 -10.44
C ARG A 184 2.62 17.04 -9.22
N LYS A 185 1.30 17.30 -9.17
CA LYS A 185 0.63 17.76 -7.94
C LYS A 185 0.56 16.66 -6.88
N ILE A 186 0.52 15.39 -7.29
CA ILE A 186 0.37 14.23 -6.39
C ILE A 186 1.72 13.66 -5.95
N VAL A 187 2.63 13.41 -6.90
CA VAL A 187 3.90 12.70 -6.65
C VAL A 187 5.10 13.54 -7.08
N ALA A 188 6.19 13.44 -6.31
CA ALA A 188 7.47 14.03 -6.70
C ALA A 188 8.03 13.34 -7.94
N THR A 189 8.45 14.12 -8.95
CA THR A 189 8.90 13.60 -10.25
C THR A 189 10.38 13.83 -10.54
N LYS A 190 11.10 14.58 -9.70
CA LYS A 190 12.54 14.78 -9.84
C LYS A 190 13.30 13.59 -9.23
N GLU A 191 14.29 13.08 -9.96
CA GLU A 191 15.18 12.04 -9.44
C GLU A 191 15.87 12.52 -8.16
N GLY A 192 15.88 11.65 -7.15
CA GLY A 192 16.39 11.98 -5.82
C GLY A 192 15.41 12.79 -4.98
N GLY A 193 14.10 12.50 -4.96
CA GLY A 193 13.09 13.22 -4.15
C GLY A 193 13.50 13.52 -2.69
N MET A 194 14.26 12.63 -2.03
CA MET A 194 14.83 12.89 -0.69
C MET A 194 16.04 13.85 -0.68
N ILE A 195 16.75 13.95 -1.79
CA ILE A 195 17.91 14.83 -2.03
C ILE A 195 17.44 16.21 -2.53
N THR A 196 16.37 16.26 -3.32
CA THR A 196 15.80 17.51 -3.86
C THR A 196 14.87 18.21 -2.86
N GLY A 197 14.37 17.49 -1.85
CA GLY A 197 13.46 18.02 -0.83
C GLY A 197 12.05 18.33 -1.35
N GLU A 198 11.68 17.80 -2.51
CA GLU A 198 10.36 18.01 -3.09
C GLU A 198 9.33 17.09 -2.41
N GLU A 199 8.50 17.67 -1.55
CA GLU A 199 7.35 16.99 -0.94
C GLU A 199 6.05 17.34 -1.68
N ARG A 200 5.28 16.32 -2.05
CA ARG A 200 3.94 16.46 -2.65
C ARG A 200 2.90 15.78 -1.75
N LEU A 201 1.68 15.62 -2.26
CA LEU A 201 0.59 15.00 -1.51
C LEU A 201 0.96 13.60 -1.01
N ARG A 202 1.70 12.82 -1.82
CA ARG A 202 2.11 11.46 -1.47
C ARG A 202 3.00 11.41 -0.24
N GLU A 203 4.05 12.24 -0.19
CA GLU A 203 5.00 12.29 0.93
C GLU A 203 4.27 12.73 2.21
N ASN A 204 3.50 13.82 2.12
CA ASN A 204 2.71 14.35 3.23
C ASN A 204 1.72 13.32 3.79
N LEU A 205 1.04 12.56 2.91
CA LEU A 205 0.08 11.56 3.33
C LEU A 205 0.76 10.32 3.95
N ALA A 206 1.85 9.86 3.35
CA ALA A 206 2.61 8.71 3.85
C ALA A 206 3.24 8.99 5.22
N ASP A 207 3.78 10.19 5.42
CA ASP A 207 4.38 10.60 6.69
C ASP A 207 3.33 10.78 7.77
N LEU A 208 2.20 11.42 7.46
CA LEU A 208 1.07 11.53 8.39
C LEU A 208 0.58 10.14 8.81
N TYR A 209 0.42 9.21 7.86
CA TYR A 209 0.07 7.83 8.16
C TYR A 209 1.11 7.16 9.09
N GLY A 210 2.41 7.36 8.82
CA GLY A 210 3.49 6.89 9.68
C GLY A 210 3.39 7.43 11.11
N TYR A 211 3.23 8.74 11.28
CA TYR A 211 3.07 9.37 12.59
C TYR A 211 1.88 8.80 13.38
N ILE A 212 0.80 8.45 12.68
CA ILE A 212 -0.37 7.82 13.31
C ILE A 212 -0.08 6.36 13.67
N VAL A 213 0.56 5.57 12.82
CA VAL A 213 0.74 4.11 13.03
C VAL A 213 1.80 3.77 14.07
N PHE A 214 2.77 4.65 14.30
CA PHE A 214 3.82 4.46 15.30
C PHE A 214 3.51 5.10 16.67
N TYR A 215 2.32 5.68 16.84
CA TYR A 215 1.85 6.22 18.11
C TYR A 215 0.55 5.53 18.54
N GLU A 216 0.52 4.97 19.75
CA GLU A 216 -0.64 4.21 20.23
C GLU A 216 -1.72 5.07 20.91
N GLY A 217 -1.53 6.38 20.99
CA GLY A 217 -2.51 7.30 21.58
C GLY A 217 -3.54 7.83 20.61
N ARG A 218 -4.46 8.66 21.13
CA ARG A 218 -5.48 9.32 20.34
C ARG A 218 -4.82 10.30 19.35
N PRO A 219 -5.23 10.31 18.07
CA PRO A 219 -4.77 11.32 17.14
C PRO A 219 -5.10 12.73 17.63
N SER A 220 -4.20 13.68 17.41
CA SER A 220 -4.45 15.09 17.72
C SER A 220 -5.44 15.69 16.71
N GLN A 221 -6.11 16.78 17.09
CA GLN A 221 -7.01 17.48 16.17
C GLN A 221 -6.26 17.97 14.93
N ALA A 222 -5.02 18.44 15.08
CA ALA A 222 -4.18 18.86 13.96
C ALA A 222 -3.92 17.73 12.95
N GLN A 223 -3.75 16.48 13.41
CA GLN A 223 -3.60 15.32 12.51
C GLN A 223 -4.89 15.00 11.76
N VAL A 224 -6.04 15.15 12.43
CA VAL A 224 -7.37 14.98 11.80
C VAL A 224 -7.59 16.06 10.74
N ASP A 225 -7.38 17.33 11.09
CA ASP A 225 -7.56 18.46 10.18
C ASP A 225 -6.61 18.36 8.98
N ARG A 226 -5.36 17.93 9.19
CA ARG A 226 -4.41 17.68 8.11
C ARG A 226 -4.86 16.54 7.19
N THR A 227 -5.44 15.48 7.75
CA THR A 227 -6.04 14.39 6.96
C THR A 227 -7.14 14.92 6.04
N ASP A 228 -8.03 15.77 6.56
CA ASP A 228 -9.13 16.33 5.79
C ASP A 228 -8.67 17.38 4.76
N ALA A 229 -7.60 18.11 5.04
CA ALA A 229 -6.96 19.01 4.07
C ALA A 229 -6.36 18.20 2.90
N ILE A 230 -5.52 17.20 3.18
CA ILE A 230 -4.91 16.35 2.14
C ILE A 230 -6.00 15.64 1.30
N GLY A 231 -7.05 15.15 1.95
CA GLY A 231 -8.17 14.51 1.25
C GLY A 231 -8.87 15.44 0.25
N ARG A 232 -9.05 16.72 0.59
CA ARG A 232 -9.60 17.73 -0.32
C ARG A 232 -8.64 18.04 -1.47
N GLU A 233 -7.36 18.26 -1.16
CA GLU A 233 -6.34 18.52 -2.19
C GLU A 233 -6.25 17.36 -3.20
N LEU A 234 -6.32 16.10 -2.74
CA LEU A 234 -6.36 14.94 -3.63
C LEU A 234 -7.64 14.90 -4.46
N ALA A 235 -8.79 15.18 -3.85
CA ALA A 235 -10.08 15.19 -4.55
C ALA A 235 -10.11 16.26 -5.66
N ASP A 236 -9.54 17.44 -5.40
CA ASP A 236 -9.43 18.51 -6.40
C ASP A 236 -8.60 18.05 -7.61
N VAL A 237 -7.44 17.40 -7.38
CA VAL A 237 -6.61 16.90 -8.49
C VAL A 237 -7.31 15.78 -9.28
N VAL A 238 -8.02 14.87 -8.60
CA VAL A 238 -8.81 13.83 -9.26
C VAL A 238 -9.96 14.46 -10.07
N GLY A 239 -10.63 15.46 -9.53
CA GLY A 239 -11.68 16.20 -10.22
C GLY A 239 -11.16 16.93 -11.46
N ASP A 240 -10.01 17.59 -11.36
CA ASP A 240 -9.31 18.23 -12.50
C ASP A 240 -9.02 17.20 -13.61
N PHE A 241 -8.51 16.02 -13.24
CA PHE A 241 -8.21 14.94 -14.19
C PHE A 241 -9.49 14.39 -14.84
N ASP A 242 -10.54 14.13 -14.07
CA ASP A 242 -11.81 13.62 -14.59
C ASP A 242 -12.45 14.66 -15.54
N ALA A 243 -12.41 15.94 -15.21
CA ALA A 243 -12.87 17.01 -16.09
C ALA A 243 -12.04 17.11 -17.38
N TRP A 244 -10.71 16.98 -17.28
CA TRP A 244 -9.81 16.95 -18.43
C TRP A 244 -10.11 15.75 -19.34
N THR A 245 -10.26 14.55 -18.79
CA THR A 245 -10.55 13.35 -19.59
C THR A 245 -11.92 13.46 -20.30
N ALA A 246 -12.94 13.97 -19.62
CA ALA A 246 -14.26 14.15 -20.23
C ALA A 246 -14.23 15.11 -21.44
N ARG A 247 -13.44 16.20 -21.34
CA ARG A 247 -13.35 17.25 -22.36
C ARG A 247 -12.36 16.91 -23.48
N GLU A 248 -11.11 16.63 -23.12
CA GLU A 248 -10.01 16.50 -24.07
C GLU A 248 -9.89 15.06 -24.61
N LEU A 249 -9.92 14.05 -23.74
CA LEU A 249 -9.66 12.66 -24.15
C LEU A 249 -10.73 12.15 -25.13
N THR A 250 -11.99 12.55 -24.93
CA THR A 250 -13.09 12.23 -25.86
C THR A 250 -12.80 12.75 -27.27
N GLY A 251 -12.36 14.01 -27.40
CA GLY A 251 -12.02 14.62 -28.68
C GLY A 251 -10.76 14.01 -29.31
N LEU A 252 -9.76 13.68 -28.49
CA LEU A 252 -8.55 12.99 -28.95
C LEU A 252 -8.86 11.59 -29.47
N ASN A 253 -9.73 10.84 -28.79
CA ASN A 253 -10.15 9.49 -29.21
C ASN A 253 -10.94 9.52 -30.53
N ALA A 254 -11.80 10.53 -30.73
CA ALA A 254 -12.48 10.72 -32.01
C ALA A 254 -11.47 10.98 -33.15
N ALA A 255 -10.47 11.85 -32.92
CA ALA A 255 -9.43 12.13 -33.89
C ALA A 255 -8.52 10.92 -34.20
N LEU A 256 -8.17 10.13 -33.18
CA LEU A 256 -7.43 8.87 -33.33
C LEU A 256 -8.20 7.86 -34.18
N THR A 257 -9.48 7.68 -33.89
CA THR A 257 -10.34 6.73 -34.62
C THR A 257 -10.49 7.13 -36.09
N ALA A 258 -10.62 8.43 -36.38
CA ALA A 258 -10.64 8.96 -37.75
C ALA A 258 -9.33 8.69 -38.53
N ARG A 259 -8.23 8.41 -37.83
CA ARG A 259 -6.93 8.01 -38.39
C ARG A 259 -6.68 6.49 -38.31
N HIS A 260 -7.70 5.70 -37.97
CA HIS A 260 -7.59 4.25 -37.76
C HIS A 260 -6.57 3.85 -36.68
N VAL A 261 -6.37 4.72 -35.68
CA VAL A 261 -5.53 4.43 -34.51
C VAL A 261 -6.43 4.11 -33.31
N ASP A 262 -6.07 3.10 -32.53
CA ASP A 262 -6.85 2.65 -31.37
C ASP A 262 -7.06 3.76 -30.34
N SER A 263 -8.30 3.88 -29.85
CA SER A 263 -8.66 4.81 -28.77
C SER A 263 -7.94 4.49 -27.46
N ILE A 264 -7.70 5.52 -26.66
CA ILE A 264 -7.13 5.43 -25.31
C ILE A 264 -8.26 5.18 -24.32
N ARG A 265 -8.15 4.10 -23.54
CA ARG A 265 -9.13 3.70 -22.53
C ARG A 265 -8.67 4.06 -21.12
N LEU A 266 -9.60 4.50 -20.29
CA LEU A 266 -9.35 4.74 -18.87
C LEU A 266 -9.31 3.42 -18.08
N LEU A 267 -8.35 3.34 -17.17
CA LEU A 267 -8.27 2.26 -16.18
C LEU A 267 -9.43 2.39 -15.19
N THR A 268 -10.19 1.31 -15.03
CA THR A 268 -11.28 1.26 -14.05
C THR A 268 -10.78 0.74 -12.70
N ARG A 269 -11.52 1.03 -11.62
CA ARG A 269 -11.15 0.57 -10.27
C ARG A 269 -11.15 -0.95 -10.17
N GLY A 270 -12.17 -1.62 -10.73
CA GLY A 270 -12.23 -3.08 -10.71
C GLY A 270 -11.06 -3.75 -11.44
N GLU A 271 -10.61 -3.18 -12.56
CA GLU A 271 -9.42 -3.67 -13.27
C GLU A 271 -8.13 -3.45 -12.47
N TRP A 272 -8.01 -2.28 -11.83
CA TRP A 272 -6.86 -1.96 -10.98
C TRP A 272 -6.76 -2.92 -9.79
N GLU A 273 -7.86 -3.13 -9.05
CA GLU A 273 -7.91 -4.05 -7.92
C GLU A 273 -7.61 -5.50 -8.34
N ALA A 274 -8.13 -5.94 -9.49
CA ALA A 274 -7.83 -7.26 -10.04
C ALA A 274 -6.35 -7.42 -10.44
N GLY A 275 -5.72 -6.36 -10.96
CA GLY A 275 -4.30 -6.32 -11.29
C GLY A 275 -3.42 -6.37 -10.03
N SER A 276 -3.74 -5.57 -9.01
CA SER A 276 -3.04 -5.53 -7.73
C SER A 276 -3.12 -6.88 -6.97
N ALA A 277 -4.27 -7.57 -7.05
CA ALA A 277 -4.43 -8.89 -6.46
C ALA A 277 -3.50 -9.95 -7.08
N LYS A 278 -3.28 -9.89 -8.41
CA LYS A 278 -2.36 -10.80 -9.12
C LYS A 278 -0.90 -10.53 -8.78
N GLY A 279 -0.50 -9.27 -8.67
CA GLY A 279 0.85 -8.87 -8.26
C GLY A 279 1.21 -9.33 -6.84
N ALA A 280 0.25 -9.27 -5.91
CA ALA A 280 0.44 -9.77 -4.55
C ALA A 280 0.60 -11.30 -4.47
N SER A 281 -0.11 -12.06 -5.33
CA SER A 281 0.01 -13.52 -5.37
C SER A 281 1.28 -14.06 -6.04
N ALA A 282 2.05 -13.21 -6.73
CA ALA A 282 3.27 -13.60 -7.44
C ALA A 282 4.55 -13.40 -6.61
N GLN A 283 4.43 -12.83 -5.40
CA GLN A 283 5.54 -12.59 -4.47
C GLN A 283 5.56 -13.56 -3.26
N ASP A 284 4.63 -14.51 -3.21
CA ASP A 284 4.52 -15.56 -2.17
C ASP A 284 5.07 -16.93 -2.62
#